data_AF-A0AAE1U994-F1
#
_entry.id   AF-A0AAE1U994-F1
#
_cell.length_a   1.000
_cell.length_b   1.000
_cell.length_c   1.000
_cell.angle_alpha   90.00
_cell.angle_beta   90.00
_cell.angle_gamma   90.00
#
_symmetry.space_group_name_H-M   'P 1'
#
loop_
_entity.id
_entity.type
_entity.pdbx_description
1 polymer ?
#
loop_
_entity_poly.entity_id
_entity_poly.type
_entity_poly.pdbx_seq_one_letter_code
_entity_poly.pdbx_strand_id
1 'polypeptide(L)'
;MDCFLGQVPLTPNIPAVHGCASLCLTTDSCRLYCLRFKVTGNECLMFSAIVTQNWNGDPALNVTFDVCYSTWYHSGDITDLVIGTSGSSMYEPFTTPDKAVDGFICKAFTYYCFHSDATPTEPSWWRADLGAPRSVSTIMVFPRNDGFDVPHFNNVFITLGNSPAYSDNPIFAHVLQGTYGEVMEFTVTSPMIGRYLEFKTDSTLYLLICEVKIIS
;
A
#
# COMPACT_ATOMS: atom_id res chain seq x y z
N MET A 1 -9.99 5.38 11.50
CA MET A 1 -10.62 4.08 11.84
C MET A 1 -9.62 3.00 11.50
N ASP A 2 -9.23 2.17 12.45
CA ASP A 2 -8.29 1.07 12.21
C ASP A 2 -8.85 0.10 11.16
N CYS A 3 -7.97 -0.45 10.32
CA CYS A 3 -8.39 -1.35 9.25
C CYS A 3 -8.60 -2.78 9.71
N PHE A 4 -8.09 -3.11 10.90
CA PHE A 4 -8.45 -4.32 11.61
C PHE A 4 -9.81 -4.15 12.28
N LEU A 5 -10.77 -4.98 11.89
CA LEU A 5 -12.14 -4.93 12.40
C LEU A 5 -12.34 -5.82 13.63
N GLY A 6 -11.45 -6.81 13.83
CA GLY A 6 -11.47 -7.67 15.00
C GLY A 6 -11.11 -9.12 14.70
N GLN A 7 -10.92 -9.87 15.78
CA GLN A 7 -10.66 -11.30 15.79
C GLN A 7 -11.79 -12.03 16.50
N VAL A 8 -12.30 -13.10 15.89
CA VAL A 8 -13.39 -13.92 16.43
C VAL A 8 -12.97 -15.39 16.41
N PRO A 9 -13.02 -16.11 17.56
CA PRO A 9 -12.86 -17.56 17.58
C PRO A 9 -14.00 -18.24 16.82
N LEU A 10 -13.68 -19.23 15.99
CA LEU A 10 -14.68 -19.98 15.23
C LEU A 10 -15.07 -21.26 15.96
N THR A 11 -16.37 -21.58 15.93
CA THR A 11 -16.88 -22.82 16.51
C THR A 11 -16.46 -24.03 15.68
N PRO A 12 -16.07 -25.18 16.29
CA PRO A 12 -15.58 -26.35 15.57
C PRO A 12 -16.59 -26.98 14.59
N ASN A 13 -17.88 -26.76 14.82
CA ASN A 13 -18.97 -27.46 14.13
C ASN A 13 -19.38 -26.83 12.80
N ILE A 14 -18.82 -25.68 12.43
CA ILE A 14 -19.07 -25.00 11.15
C ILE A 14 -17.76 -24.95 10.38
N PRO A 15 -17.73 -25.28 9.08
CA PRO A 15 -16.54 -25.08 8.26
C PRO A 15 -16.01 -23.66 8.43
N ALA A 16 -14.74 -23.52 8.82
CA ALA A 16 -14.18 -22.23 9.24
C ALA A 16 -14.33 -21.13 8.19
N VAL A 17 -14.20 -21.50 6.92
CA VAL A 17 -14.42 -20.60 5.77
C VAL A 17 -15.84 -20.07 5.75
N HIS A 18 -16.87 -20.92 5.90
CA HIS A 18 -18.27 -20.49 5.88
C HIS A 18 -18.61 -19.60 7.07
N GLY A 19 -18.13 -19.95 8.27
CA GLY A 19 -18.37 -19.16 9.48
C GLY A 19 -17.75 -17.76 9.37
N CYS A 20 -16.49 -17.69 8.95
CA CYS A 20 -15.77 -16.42 8.82
C CYS A 20 -16.30 -15.56 7.66
N ALA A 21 -16.68 -16.18 6.52
CA ALA A 21 -17.35 -15.49 5.42
C ALA A 21 -18.66 -14.85 5.88
N SER A 22 -19.51 -15.59 6.61
CA SER A 22 -20.77 -15.07 7.13
C SER A 22 -20.53 -13.88 8.07
N LEU A 23 -19.56 -13.98 8.97
CA LEU A 23 -19.21 -12.89 9.89
C LEU A 23 -18.77 -11.64 9.14
N CYS A 24 -17.86 -11.77 8.17
CA CYS A 24 -17.39 -10.66 7.36
C CYS A 24 -18.53 -10.03 6.54
N LEU A 25 -19.40 -10.83 5.91
CA LEU A 25 -20.54 -10.32 5.14
C LEU A 25 -21.55 -9.52 5.98
N THR A 26 -21.64 -9.80 7.29
CA THR A 26 -22.51 -9.07 8.23
C THR A 26 -21.78 -7.98 9.02
N THR A 27 -20.47 -7.84 8.85
CA THR A 27 -19.66 -6.82 9.52
C THR A 27 -19.50 -5.64 8.57
N ASP A 28 -19.98 -4.47 8.98
CA ASP A 28 -19.88 -3.25 8.18
C ASP A 28 -18.43 -2.98 7.77
N SER A 29 -18.25 -2.60 6.51
CA SER A 29 -16.93 -2.31 5.92
C SER A 29 -15.95 -3.47 5.83
N CYS A 30 -16.30 -4.71 6.21
CA CYS A 30 -15.42 -5.85 5.98
C CYS A 30 -15.25 -6.13 4.48
N ARG A 31 -14.01 -6.35 4.05
CA ARG A 31 -13.62 -6.61 2.65
C ARG A 31 -12.80 -7.88 2.49
N LEU A 32 -12.13 -8.28 3.57
CA LEU A 32 -11.21 -9.41 3.63
C LEU A 32 -11.37 -10.11 4.97
N TYR A 33 -11.26 -11.43 4.96
CA TYR A 33 -11.01 -12.18 6.18
C TYR A 33 -9.89 -13.19 6.00
N CYS A 34 -9.14 -13.44 7.07
CA CYS A 34 -8.09 -14.44 7.13
C CYS A 34 -8.40 -15.47 8.22
N LEU A 35 -8.05 -16.71 7.92
CA LEU A 35 -8.12 -17.81 8.86
C LEU A 35 -6.73 -18.11 9.40
N ARG A 36 -6.69 -18.31 10.71
CA ARG A 36 -5.54 -18.90 11.40
C ARG A 36 -5.99 -20.19 12.06
N PHE A 37 -5.41 -21.30 11.64
CA PHE A 37 -5.67 -22.63 12.16
C PHE A 37 -4.80 -22.87 13.40
N LYS A 38 -5.45 -23.14 14.53
CA LYS A 38 -4.77 -23.45 15.79
C LYS A 38 -5.33 -24.73 16.38
N VAL A 39 -4.49 -25.42 17.14
CA VAL A 39 -4.88 -26.60 17.92
C VAL A 39 -6.02 -26.27 18.90
N THR A 40 -6.05 -25.03 19.40
CA THR A 40 -7.04 -24.53 20.36
C THR A 40 -8.35 -24.06 19.73
N GLY A 41 -8.49 -24.15 18.41
CA GLY A 41 -9.64 -23.64 17.66
C GLY A 41 -9.24 -22.54 16.69
N ASN A 42 -9.87 -22.57 15.52
CA ASN A 42 -9.56 -21.67 14.41
C ASN A 42 -10.00 -20.24 14.74
N GLU A 43 -9.28 -19.27 14.19
CA GLU A 43 -9.57 -17.85 14.37
C GLU A 43 -9.88 -17.20 13.03
N CYS A 44 -10.90 -16.34 13.06
CA CYS A 44 -11.29 -15.46 11.98
C CYS A 44 -10.77 -14.05 12.29
N LEU A 45 -9.96 -13.48 11.40
CA LEU A 45 -9.51 -12.09 11.49
C LEU A 45 -10.11 -11.32 10.31
N MET A 46 -10.75 -10.18 10.59
CA MET A 46 -11.50 -9.40 9.59
C MET A 46 -10.87 -8.03 9.37
N PHE A 47 -10.85 -7.59 8.12
CA PHE A 47 -10.23 -6.34 7.72
C PHE A 47 -11.15 -5.53 6.82
N SER A 48 -11.09 -4.20 6.97
CA SER A 48 -11.73 -3.24 6.05
C SER A 48 -10.80 -2.79 4.92
N ALA A 49 -9.51 -3.10 5.01
CA ALA A 49 -8.54 -2.80 3.97
C ALA A 49 -8.82 -3.63 2.70
N ILE A 50 -8.53 -3.03 1.54
CA ILE A 50 -8.42 -3.77 0.28
C ILE A 50 -7.02 -4.36 0.26
N VAL A 51 -6.93 -5.68 0.15
CA VAL A 51 -5.64 -6.36 0.01
C VAL A 51 -5.40 -6.85 -1.41
N THR A 52 -4.17 -6.72 -1.88
CA THR A 52 -3.72 -7.40 -3.11
C THR A 52 -3.30 -8.83 -2.80
N GLN A 53 -3.09 -9.66 -3.83
CA GLN A 53 -2.60 -11.04 -3.67
C GLN A 53 -1.22 -11.15 -2.99
N ASN A 54 -0.47 -10.03 -2.91
CA ASN A 54 0.88 -9.98 -2.36
C ASN A 54 0.92 -9.65 -0.86
N TRP A 55 -0.23 -9.38 -0.24
CA TRP A 55 -0.28 -9.04 1.18
C TRP A 55 0.03 -10.25 2.05
N ASN A 56 1.10 -10.15 2.85
CA ASN A 56 1.60 -11.25 3.67
C ASN A 56 1.06 -11.25 5.12
N GLY A 57 0.31 -10.21 5.51
CA GLY A 57 -0.36 -10.13 6.80
C GLY A 57 -0.29 -8.76 7.47
N ASP A 58 -1.05 -8.56 8.55
CA ASP A 58 -1.13 -7.27 9.24
C ASP A 58 0.11 -7.07 10.14
N PRO A 59 0.95 -6.06 9.86
CA PRO A 59 2.17 -5.83 10.62
C PRO A 59 1.89 -5.41 12.07
N ALA A 60 0.78 -4.75 12.37
CA ALA A 60 0.46 -4.25 13.71
C ALA A 60 0.05 -5.38 14.65
N LEU A 61 -0.55 -6.43 14.09
CA LEU A 61 -0.99 -7.59 14.85
C LEU A 61 0.14 -8.59 15.11
N ASN A 62 1.25 -8.52 14.35
CA ASN A 62 2.35 -9.49 14.39
C ASN A 62 1.83 -10.94 14.26
N VAL A 63 0.91 -11.16 13.33
CA VAL A 63 0.29 -12.47 13.07
C VAL A 63 0.51 -12.89 11.63
N THR A 64 0.76 -14.17 11.41
CA THR A 64 0.69 -14.81 10.10
C THR A 64 -0.66 -15.48 9.90
N PHE A 65 -1.08 -15.61 8.65
CA PHE A 65 -2.33 -16.25 8.25
C PHE A 65 -2.04 -17.52 7.47
N ASP A 66 -2.84 -18.57 7.69
CA ASP A 66 -2.74 -19.81 6.90
C ASP A 66 -3.40 -19.64 5.54
N VAL A 67 -4.52 -18.93 5.50
CA VAL A 67 -5.26 -18.62 4.28
C VAL A 67 -6.09 -17.35 4.46
N CYS A 68 -6.15 -16.53 3.42
CA CYS A 68 -7.01 -15.35 3.37
C CYS A 68 -8.00 -15.47 2.21
N TYR A 69 -9.21 -14.98 2.43
CA TYR A 69 -10.28 -14.95 1.45
C TYR A 69 -10.85 -13.55 1.38
N SER A 70 -10.85 -12.96 0.19
CA SER A 70 -11.61 -11.74 -0.04
C SER A 70 -13.09 -12.08 -0.21
N THR A 71 -13.98 -11.30 0.39
CA THR A 71 -15.42 -11.42 0.12
C THR A 71 -15.78 -10.89 -1.26
N TRP A 72 -14.85 -10.15 -1.86
CA TRP A 72 -14.87 -9.67 -3.23
C TRP A 72 -13.52 -10.03 -3.85
N TYR A 73 -13.50 -11.02 -4.74
CA TYR A 73 -12.39 -11.14 -5.69
C TYR A 73 -12.30 -9.80 -6.43
N HIS A 74 -11.31 -8.96 -6.13
CA HIS A 74 -11.21 -7.66 -6.80
C HIS A 74 -10.81 -7.96 -8.25
N SER A 75 -11.75 -7.79 -9.17
CA SER A 75 -11.63 -8.13 -10.60
C SER A 75 -10.64 -7.26 -11.38
N GLY A 76 -9.68 -6.65 -10.68
CA GLY A 76 -8.77 -5.64 -11.20
C GLY A 76 -7.43 -5.66 -10.47
N ASP A 77 -6.93 -6.82 -10.04
CA ASP A 77 -5.51 -6.94 -9.67
C ASP A 77 -4.67 -6.95 -10.95
N ILE A 78 -4.63 -5.79 -11.60
CA ILE A 78 -3.84 -5.45 -12.79
C ILE A 78 -2.54 -4.76 -12.37
N THR A 79 -2.19 -4.84 -11.09
CA THR A 79 -1.04 -4.14 -10.54
C THR A 79 0.25 -4.92 -10.75
N ASP A 80 1.29 -4.24 -11.21
CA ASP A 80 2.60 -4.85 -11.40
C ASP A 80 3.25 -5.17 -10.05
N LEU A 81 3.89 -6.34 -9.99
CA LEU A 81 4.65 -6.77 -8.82
C LEU A 81 5.92 -5.90 -8.67
N VAL A 82 6.10 -5.37 -7.46
CA VAL A 82 7.35 -4.72 -7.02
C VAL A 82 8.21 -5.77 -6.31
N ILE A 83 9.45 -5.96 -6.75
CA ILE A 83 10.37 -6.96 -6.17
C ILE A 83 11.33 -6.37 -5.14
N GLY A 84 11.36 -5.05 -5.01
CA GLY A 84 12.19 -4.35 -4.04
C GLY A 84 11.84 -2.88 -3.93
N THR A 85 12.07 -2.33 -2.75
CA THR A 85 11.80 -0.92 -2.43
C THR A 85 12.97 -0.28 -1.72
N SER A 86 13.16 1.01 -1.93
CA SER A 86 14.11 1.84 -1.17
C SER A 86 13.56 3.26 -1.01
N GLY A 87 14.13 4.02 -0.11
CA GLY A 87 13.71 5.40 0.15
C GLY A 87 14.75 6.17 0.92
N SER A 88 14.46 7.45 1.14
CA SER A 88 15.19 8.31 2.07
C SER A 88 15.05 7.82 3.52
N SER A 89 15.68 8.53 4.47
CA SER A 89 15.52 8.26 5.91
C SER A 89 14.06 8.15 6.31
N MET A 90 13.77 7.27 7.26
CA MET A 90 12.41 6.97 7.75
C MET A 90 12.13 7.77 9.02
N TYR A 91 10.92 8.29 9.17
CA TYR A 91 10.51 9.03 10.38
C TYR A 91 10.45 8.12 11.61
N GLU A 92 9.99 6.89 11.43
CA GLU A 92 9.96 5.85 12.47
C GLU A 92 10.45 4.51 11.90
N PRO A 93 11.00 3.59 12.75
CA PRO A 93 11.55 2.31 12.29
C PRO A 93 10.58 1.39 11.53
N PHE A 94 9.27 1.58 11.71
CA PHE A 94 8.20 0.76 11.09
C PHE A 94 7.59 1.42 9.84
N THR A 95 8.02 2.62 9.46
CA THR A 95 7.49 3.38 8.30
C THR A 95 8.31 3.13 7.03
N THR A 96 8.65 1.86 6.81
CA THR A 96 9.63 1.42 5.81
C THR A 96 9.11 1.56 4.36
N PRO A 97 9.99 1.66 3.35
CA PRO A 97 9.58 1.82 1.95
C PRO A 97 8.64 0.74 1.40
N ASP A 98 8.71 -0.49 1.90
CA ASP A 98 7.84 -1.60 1.47
C ASP A 98 6.36 -1.35 1.79
N LYS A 99 6.05 -0.54 2.82
CA LYS A 99 4.67 -0.19 3.18
C LYS A 99 3.90 0.51 2.08
N ALA A 100 4.57 1.19 1.16
CA ALA A 100 3.89 1.83 0.04
C ALA A 100 3.41 0.82 -1.02
N VAL A 101 3.80 -0.45 -0.96
CA VAL A 101 3.47 -1.48 -1.98
C VAL A 101 3.25 -2.86 -1.35
N ASP A 102 2.92 -2.91 -0.06
CA ASP A 102 2.68 -4.17 0.64
C ASP A 102 1.28 -4.74 0.36
N GLY A 103 0.49 -4.04 -0.45
CA GLY A 103 -0.84 -4.42 -0.84
C GLY A 103 -1.88 -4.12 0.23
N PHE A 104 -1.54 -3.46 1.34
CA PHE A 104 -2.46 -3.18 2.44
C PHE A 104 -2.87 -1.71 2.45
N ILE A 105 -3.95 -1.38 1.72
CA ILE A 105 -4.50 -0.02 1.70
C ILE A 105 -5.22 0.28 3.01
N CYS A 106 -4.45 0.56 4.06
CA CYS A 106 -4.94 1.05 5.33
C CYS A 106 -4.49 2.49 5.58
N LYS A 107 -5.35 3.43 5.23
CA LYS A 107 -5.04 4.86 5.30
C LYS A 107 -5.12 5.46 6.70
N ALA A 108 -5.33 4.63 7.73
CA ALA A 108 -5.77 5.06 9.05
C ALA A 108 -4.66 5.53 10.00
N PHE A 109 -3.41 5.13 9.73
CA PHE A 109 -2.29 5.42 10.61
C PHE A 109 -0.96 5.29 9.85
N THR A 110 0.08 6.03 10.26
CA THR A 110 1.40 6.01 9.59
C THR A 110 2.06 4.64 9.62
N TYR A 111 1.67 3.77 10.54
CA TYR A 111 2.22 2.42 10.68
C TYR A 111 2.05 1.55 9.42
N TYR A 112 1.04 1.85 8.60
CA TYR A 112 0.77 1.15 7.34
C TYR A 112 1.23 1.94 6.11
N CYS A 113 2.08 2.94 6.30
CA CYS A 113 2.52 3.82 5.22
C CYS A 113 4.04 3.95 5.24
N PHE A 114 4.62 4.17 4.07
CA PHE A 114 5.95 4.75 3.99
C PHE A 114 5.87 6.19 4.49
N HIS A 115 6.80 6.56 5.37
CA HIS A 115 6.92 7.92 5.89
C HIS A 115 8.39 8.28 6.00
N SER A 116 8.88 9.14 5.10
CA SER A 116 10.24 9.64 5.24
C SER A 116 10.37 10.55 6.45
N ASP A 117 11.58 10.70 6.98
CA ASP A 117 11.91 11.78 7.91
C ASP A 117 12.16 13.09 7.12
N ALA A 118 11.97 14.22 7.78
CA ALA A 118 12.35 15.52 7.22
C ALA A 118 13.83 15.76 7.53
N THR A 119 14.64 15.99 6.49
CA THR A 119 16.08 16.24 6.67
C THR A 119 16.44 17.68 6.31
N PRO A 120 17.45 18.31 6.94
CA PRO A 120 17.76 19.72 6.65
C PRO A 120 18.36 19.95 5.25
N THR A 121 18.89 18.91 4.60
CA THR A 121 19.78 19.06 3.43
C THR A 121 19.36 18.26 2.21
N GLU A 122 18.55 17.20 2.37
CA GLU A 122 18.22 16.29 1.28
C GLU A 122 16.70 16.15 1.11
N PRO A 123 16.21 16.11 -0.13
CA PRO A 123 14.80 15.85 -0.41
C PRO A 123 14.42 14.40 -0.05
N SER A 124 13.16 14.23 0.34
CA SER A 124 12.57 12.92 0.57
C SER A 124 12.31 12.20 -0.73
N TRP A 125 12.52 10.89 -0.75
CA TRP A 125 12.27 10.07 -1.93
C TRP A 125 11.90 8.64 -1.59
N TRP A 126 11.20 8.00 -2.53
CA TRP A 126 10.81 6.60 -2.49
C TRP A 126 10.99 5.98 -3.88
N ARG A 127 11.40 4.72 -3.95
CA ARG A 127 11.62 3.98 -5.20
C ARG A 127 11.07 2.56 -5.09
N ALA A 128 10.41 2.12 -6.15
CA ALA A 128 10.09 0.71 -6.42
C ALA A 128 10.94 0.18 -7.59
N ASP A 129 11.45 -1.05 -7.43
CA ASP A 129 12.06 -1.85 -8.49
C ASP A 129 11.06 -2.91 -8.98
N LEU A 130 10.63 -2.81 -10.24
CA LEU A 130 9.71 -3.75 -10.90
C LEU A 130 10.41 -5.03 -11.38
N GLY A 131 11.72 -5.13 -11.18
CA GLY A 131 12.59 -6.25 -11.54
C GLY A 131 12.99 -6.31 -13.01
N ALA A 132 12.12 -5.81 -13.89
CA ALA A 132 12.37 -5.66 -15.31
C ALA A 132 11.61 -4.42 -15.83
N PRO A 133 11.98 -3.88 -17.00
CA PRO A 133 11.20 -2.84 -17.63
C PRO A 133 9.75 -3.31 -17.88
N ARG A 134 8.77 -2.53 -17.39
CA ARG A 134 7.33 -2.74 -17.58
C ARG A 134 6.74 -1.56 -18.34
N SER A 135 5.70 -1.81 -19.13
CA SER A 135 4.94 -0.77 -19.82
C SER A 135 3.86 -0.27 -18.88
N VAL A 136 3.99 0.91 -18.30
CA VAL A 136 3.07 1.48 -17.31
C VAL A 136 2.21 2.56 -17.97
N SER A 137 0.89 2.44 -17.81
CA SER A 137 -0.10 3.41 -18.30
C SER A 137 -0.70 4.26 -17.19
N THR A 138 -0.86 3.71 -15.98
CA THR A 138 -1.48 4.42 -14.85
C THR A 138 -0.74 4.16 -13.54
N ILE A 139 -0.60 5.20 -12.72
CA ILE A 139 -0.11 5.12 -11.35
C ILE A 139 -1.18 5.70 -10.43
N MET A 140 -1.62 4.92 -9.45
CA MET A 140 -2.53 5.40 -8.41
C MET A 140 -1.78 5.48 -7.07
N VAL A 141 -1.99 6.57 -6.34
CA VAL A 141 -1.32 6.84 -5.07
C VAL A 141 -2.38 7.05 -3.99
N PHE A 142 -2.25 6.29 -2.92
CA PHE A 142 -3.16 6.29 -1.78
C PHE A 142 -2.48 7.05 -0.63
N PRO A 143 -2.93 8.27 -0.30
CA PRO A 143 -2.39 9.02 0.83
C PRO A 143 -3.00 8.56 2.16
N ARG A 144 -2.43 9.04 3.26
CA ARG A 144 -3.01 8.93 4.61
C ARG A 144 -4.37 9.63 4.68
N ASN A 145 -5.30 9.08 5.47
CA ASN A 145 -6.69 9.55 5.60
C ASN A 145 -7.26 9.32 7.00
N ASP A 146 -6.69 9.95 8.02
CA ASP A 146 -7.09 9.81 9.42
C ASP A 146 -7.50 11.13 10.09
N GLY A 147 -7.70 12.18 9.31
CA GLY A 147 -8.10 13.51 9.77
C GLY A 147 -6.96 14.40 10.25
N PHE A 148 -5.70 13.94 10.18
CA PHE A 148 -4.53 14.80 10.34
C PHE A 148 -4.15 15.43 9.00
N ASP A 149 -4.61 16.66 8.78
CA ASP A 149 -4.36 17.44 7.57
C ASP A 149 -2.94 18.04 7.56
N VAL A 150 -1.97 17.24 7.16
CA VAL A 150 -0.63 17.73 6.83
C VAL A 150 -0.31 17.37 5.38
N PRO A 151 0.07 18.33 4.54
CA PRO A 151 0.32 18.07 3.13
C PRO A 151 1.69 17.39 2.94
N HIS A 152 1.69 16.06 3.01
CA HIS A 152 2.88 15.21 2.88
C HIS A 152 3.19 14.79 1.43
N PHE A 153 2.48 15.36 0.46
CA PHE A 153 2.59 15.00 -0.96
C PHE A 153 2.50 16.24 -1.87
N ASN A 154 3.29 17.28 -1.54
CA ASN A 154 3.40 18.49 -2.35
C ASN A 154 4.73 18.53 -3.10
N ASN A 155 4.70 19.12 -4.29
CA ASN A 155 5.83 19.20 -5.23
C ASN A 155 6.59 17.86 -5.37
N VAL A 156 5.84 16.80 -5.67
CA VAL A 156 6.38 15.46 -5.89
C VAL A 156 6.54 15.21 -7.38
N PHE A 157 7.76 14.87 -7.78
CA PHE A 157 8.07 14.37 -9.11
C PHE A 157 7.97 12.86 -9.10
N ILE A 158 7.18 12.32 -10.02
CA ILE A 158 7.05 10.89 -10.27
C ILE A 158 7.81 10.59 -11.56
N THR A 159 8.85 9.78 -11.49
CA THR A 159 9.65 9.37 -12.66
C THR A 159 9.57 7.87 -12.88
N LEU A 160 9.63 7.45 -14.14
CA LEU A 160 9.62 6.04 -14.50
C LEU A 160 10.67 5.80 -15.59
N GLY A 161 11.67 4.98 -15.32
CA GLY A 161 12.69 4.68 -16.32
C GLY A 161 13.55 3.47 -15.98
N ASN A 162 14.62 3.29 -16.74
CA ASN A 162 15.52 2.13 -16.60
C ASN A 162 16.87 2.49 -16.00
N SER A 163 17.14 3.78 -15.75
CA SER A 163 18.38 4.22 -15.14
C SER A 163 18.33 4.00 -13.63
N PRO A 164 19.42 3.53 -13.00
CA PRO A 164 19.54 3.54 -11.56
C PRO A 164 19.67 4.96 -10.99
N ALA A 165 20.01 5.96 -11.80
CA ALA A 165 20.10 7.36 -11.40
C ALA A 165 18.77 8.08 -11.66
N TYR A 166 18.19 8.65 -10.60
CA TYR A 166 16.89 9.34 -10.64
C TYR A 166 16.81 10.44 -11.72
N SER A 167 17.87 11.25 -11.84
CA SER A 167 17.91 12.40 -12.76
C SER A 167 17.81 12.04 -14.23
N ASP A 168 18.06 10.77 -14.55
CA ASP A 168 18.15 10.30 -15.93
C ASP A 168 16.85 9.61 -16.38
N ASN A 169 15.90 9.42 -15.46
CA ASN A 169 14.60 8.82 -15.74
C ASN A 169 13.58 9.91 -16.15
N PRO A 170 12.75 9.66 -17.18
CA PRO A 170 11.74 10.62 -17.61
C PRO A 170 10.65 10.82 -16.56
N ILE A 171 10.10 12.03 -16.52
CA ILE A 171 8.97 12.39 -15.65
C ILE A 171 7.70 11.72 -16.19
N PHE A 172 7.06 10.94 -15.33
CA PHE A 172 5.74 10.36 -15.55
C PHE A 172 4.64 11.36 -15.15
N ALA A 173 4.80 12.02 -14.00
CA ALA A 173 3.89 13.06 -13.51
C ALA A 173 4.60 14.04 -12.56
N HIS A 174 4.04 15.24 -12.40
CA HIS A 174 4.49 16.22 -11.42
C HIS A 174 3.28 16.73 -10.64
N VAL A 175 3.35 16.62 -9.32
CA VAL A 175 2.26 16.93 -8.40
C VAL A 175 2.63 18.17 -7.59
N LEU A 176 2.06 19.31 -7.94
CA LEU A 176 2.29 20.57 -7.22
C LEU A 176 1.65 20.52 -5.83
N GLN A 177 0.41 20.07 -5.76
CA GLN A 177 -0.34 19.95 -4.53
C GLN A 177 -1.12 18.63 -4.53
N GLY A 178 -0.79 17.76 -3.58
CA GLY A 178 -1.49 16.48 -3.40
C GLY A 178 -2.86 16.66 -2.75
N THR A 179 -3.76 15.73 -3.02
CA THR A 179 -5.06 15.65 -2.34
C THR A 179 -4.92 14.86 -1.05
N TYR A 180 -5.51 15.36 0.04
CA TYR A 180 -5.58 14.63 1.29
C TYR A 180 -6.71 13.60 1.26
N GLY A 181 -6.46 12.38 1.73
CA GLY A 181 -7.45 11.30 1.86
C GLY A 181 -7.96 10.67 0.55
N GLU A 182 -8.04 11.45 -0.52
CA GLU A 182 -8.46 11.03 -1.85
C GLU A 182 -7.33 10.36 -2.63
N VAL A 183 -7.69 9.37 -3.43
CA VAL A 183 -6.72 8.67 -4.28
C VAL A 183 -6.31 9.57 -5.42
N MET A 184 -5.01 9.73 -5.63
CA MET A 184 -4.47 10.46 -6.77
C MET A 184 -4.20 9.46 -7.90
N GLU A 185 -4.70 9.75 -9.10
CA GLU A 185 -4.53 8.91 -10.28
C GLU A 185 -3.80 9.68 -11.38
N PHE A 186 -2.74 9.07 -11.91
CA PHE A 186 -1.91 9.62 -12.98
C PHE A 186 -1.93 8.67 -14.16
N THR A 187 -2.61 9.06 -15.24
CA THR A 187 -2.71 8.26 -16.46
C THR A 187 -2.05 8.98 -17.62
N VAL A 188 -1.22 8.27 -18.37
CA VAL A 188 -0.58 8.78 -19.59
C VAL A 188 -1.29 8.24 -20.83
N THR A 189 -1.34 9.05 -21.90
CA THR A 189 -1.98 8.65 -23.16
C THR A 189 -1.19 7.58 -23.91
N SER A 190 0.13 7.56 -23.73
CA SER A 190 1.04 6.58 -24.31
C SER A 190 1.80 5.92 -23.16
N PRO A 191 1.66 4.59 -22.95
CA PRO A 191 2.34 3.90 -21.87
C PRO A 191 3.86 4.15 -21.90
N MET A 192 4.43 4.38 -20.73
CA MET A 192 5.87 4.59 -20.56
C MET A 192 6.53 3.29 -20.13
N ILE A 193 7.73 3.00 -20.65
CA ILE A 193 8.46 1.79 -20.30
C ILE A 193 9.55 2.12 -19.28
N GLY A 194 9.52 1.47 -18.11
CA GLY A 194 10.55 1.62 -17.09
C GLY A 194 10.57 0.48 -16.07
N ARG A 195 11.70 0.34 -15.39
CA ARG A 195 11.92 -0.63 -14.30
C ARG A 195 11.85 0.02 -12.92
N TYR A 196 12.31 1.27 -12.82
CA TYR A 196 12.37 2.02 -11.57
C TYR A 196 11.29 3.09 -11.60
N LEU A 197 10.32 2.96 -10.69
CA LEU A 197 9.35 3.99 -10.40
C LEU A 197 9.84 4.75 -9.17
N GLU A 198 9.92 6.08 -9.26
CA GLU A 198 10.46 6.91 -8.20
C GLU A 198 9.59 8.12 -7.92
N PHE A 199 9.52 8.49 -6.65
CA PHE A 199 8.82 9.64 -6.13
C PHE A 199 9.85 10.47 -5.39
N LYS A 200 10.00 11.75 -5.76
CA LYS A 200 10.97 12.64 -5.13
C LYS A 200 10.37 14.02 -4.90
N THR A 201 10.53 14.55 -3.69
CA THR A 201 10.14 15.93 -3.37
C THR A 201 11.18 16.92 -3.88
N ASP A 202 10.77 18.17 -4.12
CA ASP A 202 11.71 19.30 -4.22
C ASP A 202 12.02 19.96 -2.87
N SER A 203 11.33 19.52 -1.82
CA SER A 203 11.43 20.05 -0.47
C SER A 203 12.14 19.07 0.47
N THR A 204 12.59 19.61 1.60
CA THR A 204 13.18 18.89 2.74
C THR A 204 12.13 18.32 3.70
N LEU A 205 10.84 18.44 3.36
CA LEU A 205 9.73 17.94 4.17
C LEU A 205 9.51 16.44 3.93
N TYR A 206 8.58 15.90 4.72
CA TYR A 206 8.16 14.51 4.67
C TYR A 206 7.52 14.13 3.33
N LEU A 207 7.75 12.89 2.90
CA LEU A 207 7.02 12.18 1.87
C LEU A 207 6.27 11.02 2.55
N LEU A 208 4.95 10.99 2.42
CA LEU A 208 4.10 9.97 3.03
C LEU A 208 3.25 9.29 1.95
N ILE A 209 3.40 7.98 1.82
CA ILE A 209 2.69 7.16 0.83
C ILE A 209 2.17 5.90 1.50
N CYS A 210 0.85 5.69 1.51
CA CYS A 210 0.26 4.49 2.12
C CYS A 210 0.08 3.35 1.13
N GLU A 211 -0.15 3.62 -0.14
CA GLU A 211 -0.08 2.60 -1.19
C GLU A 211 0.22 3.25 -2.54
N VAL A 212 0.91 2.53 -3.42
CA VAL A 212 1.08 2.81 -4.83
C VAL A 212 0.60 1.59 -5.61
N LYS A 213 -0.31 1.82 -6.56
CA LYS A 213 -0.69 0.83 -7.56
C LYS A 213 -0.13 1.24 -8.91
N ILE A 214 0.55 0.30 -9.55
CA ILE A 214 1.24 0.50 -10.84
C ILE A 214 0.51 -0.36 -11.86
N ILE A 215 -0.10 0.25 -12.86
CA ILE A 215 -0.96 -0.43 -13.82
C ILE A 215 -0.30 -0.36 -15.19
N SER A 216 -0.10 -1.54 -15.79
CA SER A 216 0.40 -1.70 -17.15
C SER A 216 -0.66 -1.37 -18.20
#